data_AF-A0A7X7TCL9-F1
#
_entry.id   AF-A0A7X7TCL9-F1
#
_cell.length_a   1.000
_cell.length_b   1.000
_cell.length_c   1.000
_cell.angle_alpha   90.00
_cell.angle_beta   90.00
_cell.angle_gamma   90.00
#
_symmetry.space_group_name_H-M   'P 1'
#
loop_
_entity.id
_entity.type
_entity.pdbx_description
1 polymer ?
#
loop_
_entity_poly.entity_id
_entity_poly.type
_entity_poly.pdbx_seq_one_letter_code
_entity_poly.pdbx_strand_id
1 'polypeptide(L)'
;MNQCLLANTVTSLFGHLFFMVPLVWIVILIEMIFIKKATQGSTIRAFGSCTVANLVSTFVGIPVTWILSFFISIPSLYSVSVILDKFFPGLENNTSLLLSLMFGQSVPSRTPGHVEMFATIFLLIPYYYMTVVIEYPLIRYFFRKVEPQRIKKTVIRMNRVTYFLLGGLMLAVFVIGELMDR
;
A
#
# COMPACT_ATOMS: atom_id res chain seq x y z
N MET A 1 28.80 6.21 5.34
CA MET A 1 27.62 5.32 5.46
C MET A 1 26.30 6.06 5.18
N ASN A 2 26.08 7.26 5.73
CA ASN A 2 24.81 8.00 5.55
C ASN A 2 24.51 8.47 4.10
N GLN A 3 25.52 8.78 3.29
CA GLN A 3 25.31 9.23 1.90
C GLN A 3 24.88 8.10 0.95
N CYS A 4 25.37 6.86 1.15
CA CYS A 4 24.92 5.70 0.36
C CYS A 4 23.47 5.31 0.67
N LEU A 5 23.06 5.41 1.94
CA LEU A 5 21.67 5.15 2.32
C LEU A 5 20.72 6.15 1.66
N LEU A 6 21.04 7.45 1.70
CA LEU A 6 20.21 8.48 1.09
C LEU A 6 20.10 8.34 -0.43
N ALA A 7 21.21 8.03 -1.10
CA ALA A 7 21.22 7.79 -2.54
C ALA A 7 20.33 6.59 -2.92
N ASN A 8 20.43 5.47 -2.20
CA ASN A 8 19.61 4.29 -2.46
C ASN A 8 18.12 4.54 -2.20
N THR A 9 17.76 5.30 -1.16
CA THR A 9 16.36 5.62 -0.85
C THR A 9 15.74 6.56 -1.89
N VAL A 10 16.50 7.53 -2.41
CA VAL A 10 16.00 8.44 -3.44
C VAL A 10 15.85 7.70 -4.78
N THR A 11 16.83 6.90 -5.18
CA THR A 11 16.76 6.13 -6.42
C THR A 11 15.66 5.07 -6.39
N SER A 12 15.44 4.41 -5.25
CA SER A 12 14.33 3.46 -5.09
C SER A 12 12.98 4.18 -5.18
N LEU A 13 12.83 5.34 -4.55
CA LEU A 13 11.59 6.14 -4.63
C LEU A 13 11.25 6.55 -6.06
N PHE A 14 12.22 7.06 -6.83
CA PHE A 14 12.00 7.43 -8.24
C PHE A 14 11.64 6.22 -9.10
N GLY A 15 12.31 5.08 -8.89
CA GLY A 15 11.96 3.83 -9.56
C GLY A 15 10.52 3.40 -9.26
N HIS A 16 10.12 3.40 -7.99
CA HIS A 16 8.75 3.08 -7.59
C HIS A 16 7.73 4.04 -8.21
N LEU A 17 8.01 5.36 -8.22
CA LEU A 17 7.11 6.35 -8.82
C LEU A 17 6.86 6.08 -10.31
N PHE A 18 7.89 5.69 -11.07
CA PHE A 18 7.76 5.39 -12.50
C PHE A 18 6.78 4.24 -12.76
N PHE A 19 6.85 3.16 -11.97
CA PHE A 19 5.93 2.02 -12.09
C PHE A 19 4.55 2.30 -11.47
N MET A 20 4.47 3.15 -10.46
CA MET A 20 3.21 3.50 -9.80
C MET A 20 2.31 4.34 -10.70
N VAL A 21 2.85 5.23 -11.54
CA VAL A 21 2.04 6.12 -12.38
C VAL A 21 1.06 5.34 -13.29
N PRO A 22 1.49 4.36 -14.10
CA PRO A 22 0.56 3.55 -14.90
C PRO A 22 -0.46 2.79 -14.07
N LEU A 23 -0.07 2.27 -12.90
CA LEU A 23 -0.96 1.54 -12.00
C LEU A 23 -2.06 2.45 -11.44
N VAL A 24 -1.71 3.65 -11.00
CA VAL A 24 -2.67 4.65 -10.52
C VAL A 24 -3.68 5.01 -11.62
N TRP A 25 -3.23 5.12 -12.88
CA TRP A 25 -4.14 5.33 -14.01
C TRP A 25 -5.16 4.19 -14.16
N ILE A 26 -4.73 2.93 -14.07
CA ILE A 26 -5.63 1.77 -14.14
C ILE A 26 -6.63 1.81 -12.98
N VAL A 27 -6.16 2.10 -11.76
CA VAL A 27 -7.01 2.23 -10.56
C VAL A 27 -8.08 3.30 -10.76
N ILE A 28 -7.69 4.50 -11.21
CA ILE A 28 -8.62 5.62 -11.47
C ILE A 28 -9.71 5.21 -12.47
N LEU A 29 -9.35 4.50 -13.55
CA LEU A 29 -10.31 4.06 -14.56
C LEU A 29 -11.31 3.05 -13.99
N ILE A 30 -10.86 2.11 -13.16
CA ILE A 30 -11.72 1.13 -12.49
C ILE A 30 -12.69 1.85 -11.54
N GLU A 31 -12.19 2.72 -10.68
CA GLU A 31 -12.98 3.42 -9.67
C GLU A 31 -14.00 4.37 -10.28
N MET A 32 -13.64 5.04 -11.38
CA MET A 32 -14.54 5.89 -12.14
C MET A 32 -15.82 5.13 -12.54
N ILE A 33 -15.73 3.85 -12.90
CA ILE A 33 -16.90 3.03 -13.26
C ILE A 33 -17.84 2.89 -12.06
N PHE A 34 -17.30 2.65 -10.86
CA PHE A 34 -18.09 2.54 -9.63
C PHE A 34 -18.73 3.87 -9.25
N ILE A 35 -17.96 4.96 -9.28
CA ILE A 35 -18.46 6.31 -8.93
C ILE A 35 -19.52 6.77 -9.93
N LYS A 36 -19.30 6.56 -11.24
CA LYS A 36 -20.29 6.90 -12.26
C LYS A 36 -21.62 6.16 -12.05
N LYS A 37 -21.55 4.84 -11.78
CA LYS A 37 -22.76 4.03 -11.49
C LYS A 37 -23.47 4.47 -10.21
N ALA A 38 -22.72 4.87 -9.18
CA ALA A 38 -23.31 5.27 -7.90
C ALA A 38 -23.90 6.69 -7.92
N THR A 39 -23.30 7.62 -8.66
CA THR A 39 -23.68 9.03 -8.61
C THR A 39 -24.60 9.47 -9.74
N GLN A 40 -24.69 8.68 -10.83
CA GLN A 40 -25.36 9.07 -12.08
C GLN A 40 -24.83 10.41 -12.66
N GLY A 41 -23.61 10.82 -12.26
CA GLY A 41 -22.98 12.06 -12.69
C GLY A 41 -22.31 11.95 -14.06
N SER A 42 -21.75 13.06 -14.53
CA SER A 42 -20.96 13.09 -15.76
C SER A 42 -19.66 12.30 -15.61
N THR A 43 -19.24 11.62 -16.68
CA THR A 43 -17.98 10.87 -16.72
C THR A 43 -16.79 11.73 -16.32
N ILE A 44 -16.75 12.99 -16.78
CA ILE A 44 -15.67 13.95 -16.47
C ILE A 44 -15.59 14.23 -14.97
N ARG A 45 -16.74 14.42 -14.32
CA ARG A 45 -16.77 14.69 -12.87
C ARG A 45 -16.38 13.45 -12.07
N ALA A 46 -16.82 12.26 -12.48
CA ALA A 46 -16.40 11.00 -11.87
C ALA A 46 -14.88 10.81 -12.00
N PHE A 47 -14.35 10.96 -13.22
CA PHE A 47 -12.91 10.89 -13.49
C PHE A 47 -12.13 11.89 -12.61
N GLY A 48 -12.47 13.18 -12.66
CA GLY A 48 -11.80 14.21 -11.88
C GLY A 48 -11.84 13.95 -10.37
N SER A 49 -12.97 13.47 -9.85
CA SER A 49 -13.08 13.11 -8.43
C SER A 49 -12.20 11.92 -8.05
N CYS A 50 -12.12 10.89 -8.90
CA CYS A 50 -11.27 9.72 -8.67
C CYS A 50 -9.79 10.11 -8.76
N THR A 51 -9.40 10.92 -9.75
CA THR A 51 -8.03 11.40 -9.89
C THR A 51 -7.58 12.20 -8.67
N VAL A 52 -8.39 13.16 -8.22
CA VAL A 52 -8.06 13.96 -7.01
C VAL A 52 -8.03 13.07 -5.77
N ALA A 53 -8.98 12.15 -5.61
CA ALA A 53 -9.03 11.25 -4.47
C ALA A 53 -7.79 10.34 -4.40
N ASN A 54 -7.39 9.73 -5.53
CA ASN A 54 -6.21 8.87 -5.64
C ASN A 54 -4.90 9.65 -5.44
N LEU A 55 -4.78 10.85 -6.00
CA LEU A 55 -3.60 11.70 -5.78
C LEU A 55 -3.48 12.08 -4.31
N VAL A 56 -4.54 12.59 -3.69
CA VAL A 56 -4.51 13.01 -2.28
C VAL A 56 -4.27 11.80 -1.36
N SER A 57 -4.90 10.66 -1.62
CA SER A 57 -4.67 9.43 -0.84
C SER A 57 -3.26 8.88 -1.02
N THR A 58 -2.62 9.08 -2.17
CA THR A 58 -1.20 8.74 -2.37
C THR A 58 -0.29 9.70 -1.61
N PHE A 59 -0.49 11.02 -1.78
CA PHE A 59 0.34 12.05 -1.14
C PHE A 59 0.23 12.08 0.38
N VAL A 60 -0.97 11.82 0.93
CA VAL A 60 -1.21 11.81 2.38
C VAL A 60 -1.06 10.39 2.95
N GLY A 61 -1.56 9.39 2.23
CA GLY A 61 -1.58 8.00 2.71
C GLY A 61 -0.19 7.40 2.82
N ILE A 62 0.76 7.72 1.93
CA ILE A 62 2.15 7.23 2.06
C ILE A 62 2.81 7.74 3.36
N PRO A 63 2.90 9.06 3.62
CA PRO A 63 3.46 9.56 4.87
C PRO A 63 2.75 9.02 6.11
N VAL A 64 1.41 8.97 6.11
CA VAL A 64 0.65 8.47 7.26
C VAL A 64 0.90 6.99 7.49
N THR A 65 0.94 6.18 6.43
CA THR A 65 1.24 4.74 6.55
C THR A 65 2.66 4.51 7.04
N TRP A 66 3.64 5.30 6.60
CA TRP A 66 5.00 5.23 7.14
C TRP A 66 5.06 5.55 8.63
N ILE A 67 4.38 6.60 9.07
CA ILE A 67 4.31 6.96 10.49
C ILE A 67 3.64 5.82 11.29
N LEU A 68 2.53 5.28 10.79
CA LEU A 68 1.84 4.14 11.42
C LEU A 68 2.75 2.91 11.48
N SER A 69 3.41 2.55 10.38
CA SER A 69 4.35 1.44 10.33
C SER A 69 5.51 1.64 11.29
N PHE A 70 6.03 2.86 11.46
CA PHE A 70 7.05 3.17 12.45
C PHE A 70 6.56 2.90 13.89
N PHE A 71 5.37 3.40 14.24
CA PHE A 71 4.82 3.19 15.58
C PHE A 71 4.37 1.76 15.86
N ILE A 72 3.96 1.00 14.83
CA ILE A 72 3.61 -0.42 14.96
C ILE A 72 4.87 -1.28 15.04
N SER A 73 5.90 -0.93 14.28
CA SER A 73 7.13 -1.74 14.17
C SER A 73 7.94 -1.74 15.46
N ILE A 74 8.13 -0.60 16.12
CA ILE A 74 8.96 -0.55 17.34
C ILE A 74 8.45 -1.48 18.45
N PRO A 75 7.17 -1.43 18.88
CA PRO A 75 6.66 -2.34 19.90
C PRO A 75 6.62 -3.80 19.42
N SER A 76 6.33 -4.02 18.14
CA SER A 76 6.31 -5.38 17.56
C SER A 76 7.70 -6.01 17.57
N LEU A 77 8.72 -5.24 17.17
CA LEU A 77 10.13 -5.65 17.21
C LEU A 77 10.56 -6.02 18.62
N TYR A 78 10.26 -5.14 19.60
CA TYR A 78 10.59 -5.39 21.00
C TYR A 78 9.86 -6.62 21.56
N SER A 79 8.57 -6.76 21.26
CA SER A 79 7.78 -7.90 21.75
C SER A 79 8.27 -9.21 21.16
N VAL A 80 8.55 -9.24 19.86
CA VAL A 80 9.08 -10.43 19.19
C VAL A 80 10.48 -10.76 19.68
N SER A 81 11.36 -9.77 19.91
CA SER A 81 12.70 -10.04 20.44
C SER A 81 12.64 -10.65 21.84
N VAL A 82 11.78 -10.14 22.72
CA VAL A 82 11.60 -10.70 24.08
C VAL A 82 11.06 -12.13 24.02
N ILE A 83 10.10 -12.41 23.14
CA ILE A 83 9.55 -13.76 22.97
C ILE A 83 10.62 -14.71 22.42
N LEU A 84 11.34 -14.30 21.37
CA LEU A 84 12.37 -15.14 20.75
C LEU A 84 13.51 -15.43 21.71
N ASP A 85 14.01 -14.44 22.45
CA ASP A 85 15.07 -14.65 23.44
C ASP A 85 14.63 -15.63 24.55
N LYS A 86 13.37 -15.53 24.98
CA LYS A 86 12.81 -16.41 26.01
C LYS A 86 12.66 -17.86 25.56
N PHE A 87 12.21 -18.10 24.33
CA PHE A 87 11.89 -19.45 23.85
C PHE A 87 13.00 -20.09 23.02
N PHE A 88 13.89 -19.29 22.44
CA PHE A 88 14.95 -19.72 21.53
C PHE A 88 16.25 -18.95 21.81
N PRO A 89 16.87 -19.14 22.98
CA PRO A 89 18.12 -18.49 23.32
C PRO A 89 19.21 -18.81 22.27
N GLY A 90 19.89 -17.77 21.75
CA GLY A 90 20.93 -17.87 20.72
C GLY A 90 20.49 -17.53 19.28
N LEU A 91 19.24 -17.12 19.07
CA LEU A 91 18.69 -16.76 17.76
C LEU A 91 18.96 -15.29 17.36
N GLU A 92 20.17 -14.78 17.62
CA GLU A 92 20.52 -13.33 17.59
C GLU A 92 20.35 -12.63 16.23
N ASN A 93 20.17 -13.35 15.12
CA ASN A 93 20.12 -12.76 13.77
C ASN A 93 18.73 -12.31 13.27
N ASN A 94 17.63 -12.62 13.98
CA ASN A 94 16.27 -12.45 13.42
C ASN A 94 15.66 -11.05 13.58
N THR A 95 16.24 -10.18 14.40
CA THR A 95 15.85 -8.75 14.46
C THR A 95 16.05 -8.07 13.11
N SER A 96 17.10 -8.44 12.36
CA SER A 96 17.35 -7.92 11.01
C SER A 96 16.28 -8.35 9.99
N LEU A 97 15.80 -9.60 10.07
CA LEU A 97 14.71 -10.12 9.24
C LEU A 97 13.39 -9.37 9.52
N LEU A 98 13.10 -9.10 10.80
CA LEU A 98 11.89 -8.40 11.20
C LEU A 98 11.93 -6.91 10.82
N LEU A 99 13.09 -6.25 10.93
CA LEU A 99 13.31 -4.91 10.40
C LEU A 99 13.16 -4.87 8.86
N SER A 100 13.63 -5.91 8.17
CA SER A 100 13.51 -6.02 6.70
C SER A 100 12.06 -6.15 6.25
N LEU A 101 11.29 -6.98 6.96
CA LEU A 101 9.85 -7.17 6.77
C LEU A 101 9.03 -5.88 6.95
N MET A 102 9.47 -4.98 7.83
CA MET A 102 8.70 -3.79 8.20
C MET A 102 9.09 -2.52 7.45
N PHE A 103 10.35 -2.41 7.01
CA PHE A 103 10.85 -1.21 6.32
C PHE A 103 11.12 -1.43 4.83
N GLY A 104 11.08 -2.66 4.32
CA GLY A 104 11.19 -3.01 2.89
C GLY A 104 12.48 -2.57 2.17
N GLN A 105 13.37 -1.83 2.83
CA GLN A 105 14.46 -1.07 2.19
C GLN A 105 15.83 -1.34 2.85
N SER A 106 15.87 -2.15 3.90
CA SER A 106 17.12 -2.56 4.57
C SER A 106 17.18 -4.07 4.69
N VAL A 107 16.79 -4.72 3.59
CA VAL A 107 16.80 -6.16 3.42
C VAL A 107 18.26 -6.59 3.33
N PRO A 108 18.82 -7.41 4.25
CA PRO A 108 20.06 -8.12 3.99
C PRO A 108 19.91 -8.81 2.64
N SER A 109 20.94 -8.81 1.81
CA SER A 109 20.95 -9.34 0.43
C SER A 109 20.57 -10.83 0.27
N ARG A 110 20.05 -11.46 1.34
CA ARG A 110 19.67 -12.87 1.46
C ARG A 110 18.23 -13.09 1.93
N THR A 111 17.39 -12.06 2.01
CA THR A 111 16.01 -12.28 2.44
C THR A 111 15.25 -13.01 1.33
N PRO A 112 14.57 -14.14 1.63
CA PRO A 112 13.89 -14.89 0.58
C PRO A 112 12.78 -14.05 -0.07
N GLY A 113 12.62 -14.13 -1.40
CA GLY A 113 11.65 -13.29 -2.13
C GLY A 113 10.20 -13.43 -1.64
N HIS A 114 9.81 -14.61 -1.16
CA HIS A 114 8.47 -14.82 -0.60
C HIS A 114 8.21 -13.98 0.66
N VAL A 115 9.24 -13.72 1.48
CA VAL A 115 9.15 -12.91 2.70
C VAL A 115 8.82 -11.45 2.33
N GLU A 116 9.49 -10.90 1.31
CA GLU A 116 9.22 -9.56 0.80
C GLU A 116 7.82 -9.44 0.17
N MET A 117 7.39 -10.45 -0.59
CA MET A 117 6.04 -10.51 -1.14
C MET A 117 4.97 -10.48 -0.03
N PHE A 118 5.10 -11.34 1.00
CA PHE A 118 4.14 -11.37 2.10
C PHE A 118 4.11 -10.07 2.90
N ALA A 119 5.28 -9.45 3.14
CA ALA A 119 5.35 -8.13 3.76
C ALA A 119 4.58 -7.08 2.94
N THR A 120 4.78 -7.07 1.63
CA THR A 120 4.11 -6.11 0.72
C THR A 120 2.60 -6.31 0.73
N ILE A 121 2.13 -7.56 0.64
CA ILE A 121 0.70 -7.89 0.74
C ILE A 121 0.12 -7.48 2.09
N PHE A 122 0.84 -7.71 3.18
CA PHE A 122 0.41 -7.31 4.52
C PHE A 122 0.28 -5.79 4.63
N LEU A 123 1.22 -5.03 4.05
CA LEU A 123 1.16 -3.57 4.01
C LEU A 123 -0.04 -3.03 3.21
N LEU A 124 -0.61 -3.79 2.27
CA LEU A 124 -1.83 -3.37 1.57
C LEU A 124 -3.02 -3.16 2.52
N ILE A 125 -3.03 -3.82 3.68
CA ILE A 125 -4.12 -3.71 4.67
C ILE A 125 -4.22 -2.28 5.25
N PRO A 126 -3.18 -1.71 5.89
CA PRO A 126 -3.24 -0.34 6.38
C PRO A 126 -3.44 0.68 5.24
N TYR A 127 -2.83 0.46 4.07
CA TYR A 127 -3.06 1.32 2.91
C TYR A 127 -4.54 1.36 2.49
N TYR A 128 -5.20 0.20 2.41
CA TYR A 128 -6.63 0.12 2.11
C TYR A 128 -7.49 0.97 3.05
N TYR A 129 -7.26 0.86 4.36
CA TYR A 129 -8.02 1.64 5.33
C TYR A 129 -7.75 3.14 5.19
N MET A 130 -6.49 3.53 5.02
CA MET A 130 -6.12 4.94 4.82
C MET A 130 -6.76 5.52 3.57
N THR A 131 -6.75 4.79 2.45
CA THR A 131 -7.42 5.22 1.22
C THR A 131 -8.92 5.41 1.45
N VAL A 132 -9.62 4.45 2.06
CA VAL A 132 -11.06 4.60 2.33
C VAL A 132 -11.37 5.83 3.21
N VAL A 133 -10.55 6.08 4.24
CA VAL A 133 -10.71 7.23 5.14
C VAL A 133 -10.50 8.56 4.41
N ILE A 134 -9.51 8.65 3.52
CA ILE A 134 -9.17 9.88 2.79
C ILE A 134 -10.11 10.13 1.61
N GLU A 135 -10.46 9.10 0.86
CA GLU A 135 -11.24 9.27 -0.37
C GLU A 135 -12.71 9.54 -0.12
N TYR A 136 -13.29 8.96 0.92
CA TYR A 136 -14.68 9.19 1.29
C TYR A 136 -15.06 10.68 1.40
N PRO A 137 -14.37 11.50 2.23
CA PRO A 137 -14.70 12.91 2.35
C PRO A 137 -14.47 13.68 1.04
N LEU A 138 -13.44 13.33 0.26
CA LEU A 138 -13.15 13.98 -1.03
C LEU A 138 -14.26 13.72 -2.05
N ILE A 139 -14.65 12.46 -2.24
CA ILE A 139 -15.72 12.10 -3.18
C ILE A 139 -17.05 12.68 -2.73
N ARG A 140 -17.32 12.69 -1.42
CA ARG A 140 -18.51 13.37 -0.86
C ARG A 140 -18.52 14.87 -1.17
N TYR A 141 -17.36 15.52 -1.11
CA TYR A 141 -17.23 16.93 -1.48
C TYR A 141 -17.60 17.17 -2.95
N PHE A 142 -17.21 16.29 -3.87
CA PHE A 142 -17.59 16.38 -5.29
C PHE A 142 -19.06 16.04 -5.56
N PHE A 143 -19.70 15.19 -4.76
CA PHE A 143 -21.07 14.70 -5.00
C PHE A 143 -22.02 14.98 -3.83
N ARG A 144 -22.07 16.22 -3.34
CA ARG A 144 -22.89 16.64 -2.18
C ARG A 144 -24.39 16.32 -2.27
N LYS A 145 -24.93 16.17 -3.48
CA LYS A 145 -26.35 15.84 -3.72
C LYS A 145 -26.66 14.34 -3.58
N VAL A 146 -25.63 13.49 -3.56
CA VAL A 146 -25.79 12.04 -3.42
C VAL A 146 -25.79 11.67 -1.94
N GLU A 147 -26.62 10.71 -1.58
CA GLU A 147 -26.72 10.22 -0.21
C GLU A 147 -25.35 9.78 0.35
N PRO A 148 -24.91 10.29 1.52
CA PRO A 148 -23.59 10.00 2.07
C PRO A 148 -23.31 8.50 2.28
N GLN A 149 -24.35 7.72 2.62
CA GLN A 149 -24.24 6.29 2.84
C GLN A 149 -23.95 5.53 1.54
N ARG A 150 -24.57 5.96 0.43
CA ARG A 150 -24.31 5.42 -0.90
C ARG A 150 -22.88 5.70 -1.35
N ILE A 151 -22.36 6.91 -1.09
CA ILE A 151 -20.96 7.25 -1.37
C ILE A 151 -20.03 6.36 -0.55
N LYS A 152 -20.24 6.26 0.77
CA LYS A 152 -19.40 5.43 1.67
C LYS A 152 -19.33 3.97 1.20
N LYS A 153 -20.48 3.35 0.91
CA LYS A 153 -20.55 1.97 0.40
C LYS A 153 -19.82 1.81 -0.94
N THR A 154 -19.90 2.82 -1.81
CA THR A 154 -19.23 2.80 -3.11
C THR A 154 -17.71 2.89 -2.97
N VAL A 155 -17.22 3.80 -2.13
CA VAL A 155 -15.78 3.97 -1.84
C VAL A 155 -15.20 2.70 -1.24
N ILE A 156 -15.87 2.08 -0.27
CA ILE A 156 -15.44 0.79 0.30
C ILE A 156 -15.40 -0.29 -0.78
N ARG A 157 -16.45 -0.38 -1.62
CA ARG A 157 -16.55 -1.41 -2.65
C ARG A 157 -15.47 -1.27 -3.73
N MET A 158 -15.22 -0.06 -4.21
CA MET A 158 -14.23 0.19 -5.25
C MET A 158 -12.81 -0.07 -4.72
N ASN A 159 -12.49 0.42 -3.52
CA ASN A 159 -11.21 0.16 -2.86
C ASN A 159 -10.98 -1.34 -2.61
N ARG A 160 -12.01 -2.08 -2.19
CA ARG A 160 -11.87 -3.53 -2.01
C ARG A 160 -11.50 -4.23 -3.31
N VAL A 161 -12.06 -3.79 -4.44
CA VAL A 161 -11.76 -4.37 -5.75
C VAL A 161 -10.35 -3.98 -6.20
N THR A 162 -9.96 -2.71 -6.09
CA THR A 162 -8.64 -2.25 -6.54
C THR A 162 -7.52 -2.88 -5.73
N TYR A 163 -7.66 -2.96 -4.40
CA TYR A 163 -6.68 -3.63 -3.54
C TYR A 163 -6.65 -5.15 -3.72
N PHE A 164 -7.79 -5.79 -3.99
CA PHE A 164 -7.81 -7.22 -4.36
C PHE A 164 -7.05 -7.47 -5.65
N LEU A 165 -7.27 -6.65 -6.68
CA LEU A 165 -6.54 -6.75 -7.95
C LEU A 165 -5.04 -6.46 -7.78
N LEU A 166 -4.68 -5.47 -6.97
CA LEU A 166 -3.29 -5.13 -6.69
C LEU A 166 -2.56 -6.28 -5.96
N GLY A 167 -3.18 -6.84 -4.92
CA GLY A 167 -2.63 -8.02 -4.22
C GLY A 167 -2.51 -9.25 -5.14
N GLY A 168 -3.51 -9.48 -5.99
CA GLY A 168 -3.46 -10.55 -7.00
C GLY A 168 -2.35 -10.35 -8.03
N LEU A 169 -2.14 -9.12 -8.49
CA LEU A 169 -1.05 -8.76 -9.40
C LEU A 169 0.32 -9.02 -8.76
N MET A 170 0.50 -8.63 -7.49
CA MET A 170 1.74 -8.90 -6.75
C MET A 170 2.04 -10.39 -6.64
N LEU A 171 1.04 -11.20 -6.31
CA LEU A 171 1.16 -12.67 -6.29
C LEU A 171 1.54 -13.23 -7.67
N ALA A 172 0.90 -12.74 -8.73
CA ALA A 172 1.17 -13.20 -10.09
C ALA A 172 2.61 -12.87 -10.54
N VAL A 173 3.06 -11.64 -10.30
CA VAL A 173 4.44 -11.21 -10.62
C VAL A 173 5.46 -12.08 -9.88
N PHE A 174 5.23 -12.35 -8.60
CA PHE A 174 6.09 -13.23 -7.81
C PHE A 174 6.18 -14.65 -8.37
N VAL A 175 5.02 -15.27 -8.65
CA VAL A 175 4.96 -16.64 -9.19
C VAL A 175 5.64 -16.73 -10.56
N ILE A 176 5.44 -15.74 -11.43
CA ILE A 176 6.10 -15.70 -12.74
C ILE A 176 7.62 -15.58 -12.58
N GLY A 177 8.10 -14.74 -11.66
CA GLY A 177 9.53 -14.63 -11.37
C GLY A 177 10.15 -15.97 -10.95
N GLU A 178 9.54 -16.64 -9.97
CA GLU A 178 9.99 -17.95 -9.49
C GLU A 178 9.95 -19.06 -10.55
N LEU A 179 9.07 -18.94 -11.56
CA LEU A 179 9.01 -19.88 -12.68
C LEU A 179 10.10 -19.60 -13.73
N MET A 180 10.54 -18.36 -13.89
CA MET A 180 11.58 -17.97 -14.85
C MET A 180 13.00 -18.28 -14.35
N ASP A 181 13.19 -18.32 -13.03
CA ASP A 181 14.48 -18.63 -12.40
C ASP A 181 14.78 -20.14 -12.33
N ARG A 182 13.83 -21.01 -12.71
CA ARG A 182 13.97 -22.48 -12.75
C ARG A 182 14.33 -22.98 -14.14
#